data_AF-A0A9D4XT84-F1
#
_entry.id   AF-A0A9D4XT84-F1
#
_cell.length_a   1.000
_cell.length_b   1.000
_cell.length_c   1.000
_cell.angle_alpha   90.00
_cell.angle_beta   90.00
_cell.angle_gamma   90.00
#
_symmetry.space_group_name_H-M   'P 1'
#
loop_
_entity.id
_entity.type
_entity.pdbx_description
1 polymer ?
#
loop_
_entity_poly.entity_id
_entity_poly.type
_entity_poly.pdbx_seq_one_letter_code
_entity_poly.pdbx_strand_id
1 'polypeptide(L)'
;NIFQASLQLKSTEHLCQRPGVAIDASVFATSNNNRGTIVDSGTTLAYLAEEAYDPFVNAITATIPQSVRTVVSRGNQCFLITSSVADIFPQVSLNFAGGASMVLRPQDYLIQQSSVSGAAVWCIGFQKIQGQGVTILGGIIPII
;
A
#
# COMPACT_ATOMS: atom_id res chain seq x y z
N ASN A 1 -15.82 2.73 -13.46
CA ASN A 1 -15.03 1.72 -14.20
C ASN A 1 -14.36 0.80 -13.20
N ILE A 2 -14.54 -0.52 -13.34
CA ILE A 2 -13.96 -1.54 -12.45
C ILE A 2 -12.85 -2.25 -13.23
N PHE A 3 -11.69 -2.46 -12.60
CA PHE A 3 -10.50 -3.05 -13.20
C PHE A 3 -10.03 -4.27 -12.41
N GLN A 4 -9.42 -5.24 -13.11
CA GLN A 4 -8.63 -6.30 -12.50
C GLN A 4 -7.21 -5.78 -12.28
N ALA A 5 -6.71 -5.91 -11.05
CA ALA A 5 -5.39 -5.44 -10.62
C ALA A 5 -4.59 -6.55 -9.93
N SER A 6 -3.29 -6.33 -9.77
CA SER A 6 -2.40 -7.14 -8.93
C SER A 6 -1.41 -6.20 -8.25
N LEU A 7 -1.02 -6.51 -7.02
CA LEU A 7 -0.09 -5.68 -6.27
C LEU A 7 1.27 -6.38 -6.13
N GLN A 8 2.33 -5.65 -6.46
CA GLN A 8 3.71 -6.13 -6.51
C GLN A 8 4.62 -5.15 -5.78
N LEU A 9 5.38 -5.62 -4.78
CA LEU A 9 6.41 -4.79 -4.15
C LEU A 9 7.67 -4.77 -5.03
N LYS A 10 8.14 -3.58 -5.39
CA LYS A 10 9.41 -3.37 -6.09
C LYS A 10 10.50 -3.07 -5.06
N SER A 11 11.56 -3.87 -5.06
CA SER A 11 12.74 -3.62 -4.23
C SER A 11 13.38 -2.28 -4.62
N THR A 12 13.76 -1.48 -3.63
CA THR A 12 14.56 -0.27 -3.83
C THR A 12 15.92 -0.65 -4.40
N GLU A 13 16.36 0.06 -5.44
CA GLU A 13 17.50 -0.27 -6.32
C GLU A 13 18.89 -0.33 -5.62
N HIS A 14 18.95 -0.26 -4.28
CA HIS A 14 20.16 -0.45 -3.48
C HIS A 14 20.20 -1.78 -2.71
N LEU A 15 19.15 -2.61 -2.80
CA LEU A 15 19.09 -3.96 -2.21
C LEU A 15 18.69 -5.01 -3.28
N CYS A 16 19.49 -5.16 -4.33
CA CYS A 16 19.29 -6.08 -5.48
C CYS A 16 19.29 -7.60 -5.15
N GLN A 17 18.68 -8.06 -4.05
CA GLN A 17 18.63 -9.49 -3.73
C GLN A 17 17.27 -10.01 -3.20
N ARG A 18 16.21 -9.20 -3.13
CA ARG A 18 14.88 -9.73 -2.76
C ARG A 18 13.92 -9.77 -3.95
N PRO A 19 13.40 -10.96 -4.33
CA PRO A 19 12.27 -11.04 -5.25
C PRO A 19 11.11 -10.19 -4.69
N GLY A 20 10.44 -9.44 -5.56
CA GLY A 20 9.26 -8.67 -5.18
C GLY A 20 8.19 -9.58 -4.57
N VAL A 21 7.50 -9.11 -3.54
CA VAL A 21 6.37 -9.84 -2.95
C VAL A 21 5.11 -9.52 -3.75
N ALA A 22 4.48 -10.55 -4.29
CA ALA A 22 3.23 -10.49 -5.03
C ALA A 22 2.04 -10.77 -4.10
N ILE A 23 0.99 -9.96 -4.19
CA ILE A 23 -0.33 -10.31 -3.63
C ILE A 23 -1.14 -11.01 -4.72
N ASP A 24 -1.86 -12.07 -4.35
CA ASP A 24 -2.72 -12.83 -5.26
C ASP A 24 -3.69 -11.90 -5.99
N ALA A 25 -3.65 -11.90 -7.32
CA ALA A 25 -4.49 -11.05 -8.16
C ALA A 25 -5.99 -11.38 -8.03
N SER A 26 -6.34 -12.60 -7.57
CA SER A 26 -7.72 -13.03 -7.39
C SER A 26 -8.49 -12.13 -6.41
N VAL A 27 -7.80 -11.52 -5.44
CA VAL A 27 -8.43 -10.63 -4.45
C VAL A 27 -8.95 -9.34 -5.08
N PHE A 28 -8.37 -8.92 -6.21
CA PHE A 28 -8.76 -7.73 -6.97
C PHE A 28 -9.65 -8.06 -8.19
N ALA A 29 -9.96 -9.34 -8.42
CA ALA A 29 -10.75 -9.78 -9.56
C ALA A 29 -12.20 -9.32 -9.43
N THR A 30 -12.80 -8.99 -10.57
CA THR A 30 -14.22 -8.63 -10.64
C THR A 30 -15.09 -9.85 -10.41
N SER A 31 -16.06 -9.76 -9.51
CA SER A 31 -17.05 -10.82 -9.30
C SER A 31 -18.42 -10.24 -8.97
N ASN A 32 -19.45 -11.09 -9.06
CA ASN A 32 -20.85 -10.73 -8.78
C ASN A 32 -21.09 -10.30 -7.32
N ASN A 33 -20.10 -10.43 -6.43
CA ASN A 33 -20.18 -10.11 -5.01
C ASN A 33 -19.55 -8.74 -4.70
N ASN A 34 -19.70 -7.75 -5.57
CA ASN A 34 -19.10 -6.42 -5.44
C ASN A 34 -17.57 -6.46 -5.21
N ARG A 35 -16.84 -7.30 -5.95
CA ARG A 35 -15.36 -7.29 -5.92
C ARG A 35 -14.80 -6.52 -7.10
N GLY A 36 -13.63 -5.91 -6.91
CA GLY A 36 -12.87 -5.29 -7.99
C GLY A 36 -12.11 -4.05 -7.55
N THR A 37 -11.39 -3.43 -8.50
CA THR A 37 -10.65 -2.19 -8.27
C THR A 37 -11.32 -1.02 -8.97
N ILE A 38 -11.57 0.07 -8.23
CA ILE A 38 -12.14 1.32 -8.74
C ILE A 38 -11.04 2.38 -8.66
N VAL A 39 -10.81 3.10 -9.75
CA VAL A 39 -9.98 4.32 -9.75
C VAL A 39 -10.92 5.51 -9.68
N ASP A 40 -10.82 6.30 -8.61
CA ASP A 40 -11.75 7.40 -8.35
C ASP A 40 -11.02 8.64 -7.81
N SER A 41 -10.93 9.67 -8.64
CA SER A 41 -10.35 10.97 -8.29
C SER A 41 -11.20 11.77 -7.30
N GLY A 42 -12.47 11.40 -7.09
CA GLY A 42 -13.39 12.08 -6.18
C GLY A 42 -13.28 11.64 -4.72
N THR A 43 -12.50 10.59 -4.44
CA THR A 43 -12.34 10.04 -3.09
C THR A 43 -11.00 10.50 -2.49
N THR A 44 -11.03 11.03 -1.26
CA THR A 44 -9.82 11.51 -0.53
C THR A 44 -8.96 10.38 0.04
N LEU A 45 -9.55 9.21 0.28
CA LEU A 45 -8.90 8.05 0.89
C LEU A 45 -8.73 6.91 -0.12
N ALA A 46 -7.70 6.09 0.07
CA ALA A 46 -7.56 4.84 -0.66
C ALA A 46 -7.94 3.65 0.22
N TYR A 47 -8.62 2.70 -0.38
CA TYR A 47 -9.07 1.47 0.25
C TYR A 47 -8.48 0.27 -0.48
N LEU A 48 -7.99 -0.70 0.26
CA LEU A 48 -7.71 -2.04 -0.26
C LEU A 48 -8.87 -2.97 0.11
N ALA A 49 -9.13 -3.94 -0.75
CA ALA A 49 -9.96 -5.09 -0.39
C ALA A 49 -9.46 -5.69 0.93
N GLU A 50 -10.37 -6.10 1.81
CA GLU A 50 -10.02 -6.61 3.14
C GLU A 50 -9.00 -7.75 3.05
N GLU A 51 -9.17 -8.66 2.07
CA GLU A 51 -8.28 -9.80 1.87
C GLU A 51 -6.91 -9.41 1.32
N ALA A 52 -6.76 -8.20 0.77
CA ALA A 52 -5.51 -7.67 0.26
C ALA A 52 -4.74 -6.85 1.30
N TYR A 53 -5.44 -6.26 2.28
CA TYR A 53 -4.84 -5.31 3.22
C TYR A 53 -3.81 -5.96 4.14
N ASP A 54 -4.15 -7.05 4.83
CA ASP A 54 -3.19 -7.70 5.75
C ASP A 54 -1.98 -8.29 5.00
N PRO A 55 -2.14 -8.98 3.84
CA PRO A 55 -1.00 -9.37 3.01
C PRO A 55 -0.13 -8.19 2.58
N PHE A 56 -0.73 -7.05 2.21
CA PHE A 56 0.00 -5.85 1.86
C PHE A 56 0.85 -5.32 3.02
N VAL A 57 0.23 -5.13 4.19
CA VAL A 57 0.91 -4.63 5.39
C VAL A 57 2.03 -5.58 5.81
N ASN A 58 1.77 -6.89 5.79
CA ASN A 58 2.76 -7.91 6.13
C ASN A 58 3.93 -7.91 5.15
N ALA A 59 3.66 -7.79 3.84
CA ALA A 59 4.69 -7.73 2.82
C ALA A 59 5.57 -6.49 2.98
N ILE A 60 4.99 -5.31 3.22
CA ILE A 60 5.76 -4.08 3.52
C ILE A 60 6.62 -4.29 4.78
N THR A 61 6.01 -4.77 5.87
CA THR A 61 6.71 -4.98 7.15
C THR A 61 7.83 -6.02 7.06
N ALA A 62 7.73 -7.00 6.17
CA ALA A 62 8.79 -7.99 5.92
C ALA A 62 9.99 -7.41 5.14
N THR A 63 9.79 -6.30 4.42
CA THR A 63 10.86 -5.68 3.62
C THR A 63 11.73 -4.69 4.40
N ILE A 64 11.20 -4.12 5.49
CA ILE A 64 11.91 -3.10 6.27
C ILE A 64 12.95 -3.71 7.23
N PRO A 65 13.98 -2.95 7.62
CA PRO A 65 14.96 -3.39 8.63
C PRO A 65 14.30 -3.65 9.99
N GLN A 66 14.80 -4.65 10.73
CA GLN A 66 14.33 -4.99 12.08
C GLN A 66 14.53 -3.86 13.11
N SER A 67 15.38 -2.88 12.81
CA SER A 67 15.57 -1.68 13.65
C SER A 67 14.39 -0.72 13.59
N VAL A 68 13.53 -0.81 12.57
CA VAL A 68 12.34 0.05 12.45
C VAL A 68 11.28 -0.44 13.42
N ARG A 69 10.92 0.42 14.39
CA ARG A 69 9.88 0.10 15.36
C ARG A 69 8.50 0.23 14.73
N THR A 70 7.72 -0.84 14.83
CA THR A 70 6.32 -0.90 14.39
C THR A 70 5.37 -0.59 15.55
N VAL A 71 4.29 0.13 15.28
CA VAL A 71 3.21 0.43 16.24
C VAL A 71 1.87 0.44 15.53
N VAL A 72 0.79 0.13 16.23
CA VAL A 72 -0.57 0.29 15.69
C VAL A 72 -1.18 1.56 16.28
N SER A 73 -1.67 2.45 15.41
CA SER A 73 -2.32 3.70 15.81
C SER A 73 -3.66 3.84 15.09
N ARG A 74 -4.74 4.01 15.85
CA ARG A 74 -6.12 4.16 15.31
C ARG A 74 -6.50 3.06 14.29
N GLY A 75 -6.01 1.84 14.50
CA GLY A 75 -6.27 0.70 13.61
C GLY A 75 -5.33 0.58 12.40
N ASN A 76 -4.43 1.54 12.18
CA ASN A 76 -3.47 1.51 11.08
C ASN A 76 -2.09 1.04 11.55
N GLN A 77 -1.41 0.26 10.69
CA GLN A 77 -0.01 -0.08 10.91
C GLN A 77 0.86 1.16 10.69
N CYS A 78 1.70 1.48 11.66
CA CYS A 78 2.61 2.62 11.63
C CYS A 78 4.04 2.22 11.99
N PHE A 79 4.96 3.10 11.64
CA PHE A 79 6.40 2.92 11.72
C PHE A 79 7.05 4.18 12.28
N LEU A 80 7.93 4.02 13.26
CA LEU A 80 8.74 5.12 13.78
C LEU A 80 10.02 5.21 12.95
N ILE A 81 10.17 6.32 12.24
CA ILE A 81 11.22 6.54 11.28
C ILE A 81 12.03 7.77 11.69
N THR A 82 13.35 7.61 11.75
CA THR A 82 14.31 8.68 12.03
C THR A 82 15.12 9.10 10.81
N SER A 83 15.02 8.34 9.71
CA SER A 83 15.69 8.59 8.43
C SER A 83 14.68 8.80 7.28
N SER A 84 15.13 8.78 6.03
CA SER A 84 14.23 8.92 4.88
C SER A 84 13.37 7.67 4.69
N VAL A 85 12.06 7.85 4.51
CA VAL A 85 11.13 6.76 4.15
C VAL A 85 11.45 6.16 2.78
N ALA A 86 12.02 6.95 1.87
CA ALA A 86 12.38 6.49 0.52
C ALA A 86 13.50 5.44 0.53
N ASP A 87 14.36 5.44 1.57
CA ASP A 87 15.50 4.54 1.68
C ASP A 87 15.12 3.21 2.35
N ILE A 88 14.06 3.25 3.18
CA ILE A 88 13.63 2.11 4.01
C ILE A 88 12.56 1.27 3.30
N PHE A 89 11.62 1.94 2.63
CA PHE A 89 10.40 1.30 2.15
C PHE A 89 10.47 1.06 0.64
N PRO A 90 9.88 -0.06 0.16
CA PRO A 90 9.87 -0.39 -1.26
C PRO A 90 8.93 0.52 -2.05
N GLN A 91 9.12 0.58 -3.35
CA GLN A 91 8.06 1.03 -4.24
C GLN A 91 6.97 -0.05 -4.33
N VAL A 92 5.74 0.35 -4.59
CA VAL A 92 4.61 -0.55 -4.80
C VAL A 92 4.11 -0.39 -6.23
N SER A 93 3.86 -1.48 -6.93
CA SER A 93 3.32 -1.47 -8.29
C SER A 93 1.95 -2.14 -8.28
N LEU A 94 0.93 -1.43 -8.75
CA LEU A 94 -0.38 -1.97 -9.07
C LEU A 94 -0.43 -2.22 -10.57
N ASN A 95 -0.47 -3.48 -10.99
CA ASN A 95 -0.49 -3.85 -12.40
C ASN A 95 -1.90 -4.27 -12.80
N PHE A 96 -2.43 -3.61 -13.82
CA PHE A 96 -3.78 -3.80 -14.33
C PHE A 96 -3.78 -4.70 -15.57
N ALA A 97 -4.93 -5.33 -15.82
CA ALA A 97 -5.17 -6.00 -17.09
C ALA A 97 -4.92 -5.04 -18.28
N GLY A 98 -4.32 -5.55 -19.35
CA GLY A 98 -3.91 -4.73 -20.51
C GLY A 98 -2.52 -4.09 -20.40
N GLY A 99 -1.75 -4.41 -19.35
CA GLY A 99 -0.34 -4.03 -19.22
C GLY A 99 -0.09 -2.64 -18.64
N ALA A 100 -1.14 -1.93 -18.22
CA ALA A 100 -1.00 -0.67 -17.49
C ALA A 100 -0.49 -0.93 -16.06
N SER A 101 0.37 -0.05 -15.56
CA SER A 101 0.90 -0.12 -14.20
C SER A 101 0.87 1.24 -13.52
N MET A 102 0.52 1.24 -12.24
CA MET A 102 0.64 2.40 -11.36
C MET A 102 1.75 2.12 -10.34
N VAL A 103 2.74 3.01 -10.26
CA VAL A 103 3.85 2.87 -9.31
C VAL A 103 3.69 3.91 -8.20
N LEU A 104 3.64 3.44 -6.96
CA LEU A 104 3.55 4.24 -5.75
C LEU A 104 4.92 4.26 -5.07
N ARG A 105 5.40 5.45 -4.75
CA ARG A 105 6.56 5.68 -3.89
C ARG A 105 6.13 5.52 -2.42
N PRO A 106 7.07 5.32 -1.48
CA PRO A 106 6.78 5.26 -0.05
C PRO A 106 5.85 6.38 0.45
N GLN A 107 6.10 7.62 0.03
CA GLN A 107 5.28 8.78 0.40
C GLN A 107 3.86 8.77 -0.18
N ASP A 108 3.59 7.97 -1.20
CA ASP A 108 2.27 7.91 -1.82
C ASP A 108 1.36 6.95 -0.99
N TYR A 109 1.92 5.91 -0.34
CA TYR A 109 1.15 4.97 0.49
C TYR A 109 1.42 5.06 2.00
N LEU A 110 2.34 5.92 2.45
CA LEU A 110 2.58 6.22 3.86
C LEU A 110 2.18 7.66 4.16
N ILE A 111 1.40 7.85 5.23
CA ILE A 111 0.96 9.16 5.71
C ILE A 111 1.65 9.44 7.04
N GLN A 112 2.39 10.55 7.10
CA GLN A 112 2.96 11.02 8.35
C GLN A 112 1.85 11.56 9.26
N GLN A 113 1.66 10.94 10.44
CA GLN A 113 0.60 11.33 11.36
C GLN A 113 1.10 12.21 12.52
N SER A 114 2.33 12.00 12.99
CA SER A 114 2.87 12.72 14.15
C SER A 114 4.39 12.55 14.25
N SER A 115 4.96 13.03 15.35
CA SER A 115 6.34 12.74 15.75
C SER A 115 6.39 12.38 17.24
N VAL A 116 7.18 11.36 17.59
CA VAL A 116 7.40 10.92 18.98
C VAL A 116 8.90 10.91 19.26
N SER A 117 9.35 11.68 20.25
CA SER A 117 10.76 11.74 20.67
C SER A 117 11.76 11.97 19.51
N GLY A 118 11.40 12.83 18.56
CA GLY A 118 12.24 13.15 17.39
C GLY A 118 12.13 12.17 16.22
N ALA A 119 11.39 11.07 16.34
CA ALA A 119 11.07 10.16 15.23
C ALA A 119 9.72 10.53 14.61
N ALA A 120 9.64 10.54 13.28
CA ALA A 120 8.37 10.71 12.56
C ALA A 120 7.57 9.41 12.59
N VAL A 121 6.26 9.50 12.83
CA VAL A 121 5.34 8.37 12.79
C VAL A 121 4.66 8.36 11.42
N TRP A 122 5.00 7.35 10.61
CA TRP A 122 4.42 7.11 9.28
C TRP A 122 3.49 5.92 9.33
N CYS A 123 2.26 6.07 8.85
CA CYS A 123 1.24 5.02 8.87
C CYS A 123 0.85 4.62 7.45
N ILE A 124 0.48 3.35 7.26
CA ILE A 124 -0.13 2.90 6.01
C ILE A 124 -1.37 3.76 5.74
N GLY A 125 -1.38 4.39 4.56
CA GLY A 125 -2.42 5.31 4.11
C GLY A 125 -3.64 4.61 3.50
N PHE A 126 -3.48 3.35 3.10
CA PHE A 126 -4.61 2.51 2.72
C PHE A 126 -5.46 2.17 3.94
N GLN A 127 -6.76 2.08 3.74
CA GLN A 127 -7.72 1.56 4.72
C GLN A 127 -8.35 0.27 4.21
N LYS A 128 -9.01 -0.47 5.09
CA LYS A 128 -9.91 -1.57 4.72
C LYS A 128 -11.28 -1.34 5.32
N ILE A 129 -12.32 -1.79 4.62
CA ILE A 129 -13.68 -1.83 5.14
C ILE A 129 -14.00 -3.31 5.39
N GLN A 130 -14.41 -3.63 6.63
CA GLN A 130 -14.74 -5.01 7.00
C GLN A 130 -15.85 -5.56 6.12
N GLY A 131 -15.66 -6.77 5.62
CA GLY A 131 -16.59 -7.47 4.74
C GLY A 131 -16.61 -6.94 3.30
N GLN A 132 -15.70 -6.04 2.90
CA GLN A 132 -15.66 -5.50 1.53
C GLN A 132 -14.43 -6.00 0.74
N GLY A 133 -14.71 -6.58 -0.43
CA GLY A 133 -13.72 -7.00 -1.41
C GLY A 133 -13.41 -5.94 -2.49
N VAL A 134 -13.70 -4.66 -2.22
CA VAL A 134 -13.47 -3.55 -3.15
C VAL A 134 -12.16 -2.85 -2.81
N THR A 135 -11.35 -2.60 -3.83
CA THR A 135 -10.21 -1.68 -3.75
C THR A 135 -10.62 -0.35 -4.40
N ILE A 136 -10.41 0.76 -3.71
CA ILE A 136 -10.67 2.11 -4.24
C ILE A 136 -9.35 2.88 -4.21
N LEU A 137 -8.88 3.27 -5.38
CA LEU A 137 -7.67 4.06 -5.55
C LEU A 137 -8.06 5.53 -5.71
N GLY A 138 -8.27 6.19 -4.58
CA GLY A 138 -8.53 7.64 -4.48
C GLY A 138 -7.48 8.34 -3.60
N GLY A 139 -7.30 9.65 -3.79
CA GLY A 139 -6.48 10.54 -2.93
C GLY A 139 -4.95 10.29 -2.90
N ILE A 140 -4.51 9.07 -3.16
CA ILE A 140 -3.10 8.66 -3.27
C ILE A 140 -2.52 8.99 -4.66
N ILE A 141 -3.36 9.47 -5.58
CA ILE A 141 -2.94 9.97 -6.90
C ILE A 141 -2.82 11.48 -6.82
N PRO A 142 -1.62 12.09 -6.82
CA PRO A 142 -1.51 13.49 -7.18
C PRO A 142 -2.00 13.63 -8.63
N ILE A 143 -3.03 14.43 -8.86
CA ILE A 143 -3.42 14.85 -10.21
C ILE A 143 -2.21 15.61 -10.76
N ILE A 144 -1.50 14.97 -11.70
CA ILE A 144 -0.48 15.60 -12.55
C ILE A 144 -1.15 16.43 -13.65
#